data_AF-A0A950I0X6-F1
#
_entry.id   AF-A0A950I0X6-F1
#
_cell.length_a   1.000
_cell.length_b   1.000
_cell.length_c   1.000
_cell.angle_alpha   90.00
_cell.angle_beta   90.00
_cell.angle_gamma   90.00
#
_symmetry.space_group_name_H-M   'P 1'
#
loop_
_entity.id
_entity.type
_entity.pdbx_description
1 polymer ?
#
loop_
_entity_poly.entity_id
_entity_poly.type
_entity_poly.pdbx_seq_one_letter_code
_entity_poly.pdbx_strand_id
1 'polypeptide(L)'
;MKPSLFIAALFAVVAPLACAAPVTYHHAKDFRELIVRGERPEIASCMVAALDHVRRNEKFSALRWNDDDSDTAIMRESETGGHLLRSVHFKAEARDRNGASLFDTWQQVEVHCEQRDEGEPTVKLAAHAS
;
A
#
# COMPACT_ATOMS: atom_id res chain seq x y z
N MET A 1 48.27 31.17 37.11
CA MET A 1 48.47 29.73 37.33
C MET A 1 47.09 29.07 37.42
N LYS A 2 46.82 28.13 36.49
CA LYS A 2 45.82 27.04 36.50
C LYS A 2 44.31 27.36 36.62
N PRO A 3 43.45 26.49 36.03
CA PRO A 3 42.39 26.92 35.11
C PRO A 3 41.00 26.35 35.46
N SER A 4 40.04 26.49 34.53
CA SER A 4 38.75 25.76 34.43
C SER A 4 37.58 26.41 35.19
N LEU A 5 36.34 26.38 34.70
CA LEU A 5 35.70 25.51 33.71
C LEU A 5 34.91 26.34 32.68
N PHE A 6 35.09 26.03 31.39
CA PHE A 6 34.08 26.29 30.37
C PHE A 6 33.06 25.15 30.43
N ILE A 7 31.85 25.44 30.89
CA ILE A 7 30.71 24.52 30.78
C ILE A 7 30.18 24.66 29.35
N ALA A 8 30.61 23.76 28.48
CA ALA A 8 30.03 23.59 27.16
C ALA A 8 28.63 22.95 27.34
N ALA A 9 27.58 23.75 27.20
CA ALA A 9 26.22 23.25 27.10
C ALA A 9 26.06 22.57 25.73
N LEU A 10 26.06 21.24 25.73
CA LEU A 10 25.71 20.40 24.60
C LEU A 10 24.23 20.67 24.28
N PHE A 11 23.95 21.50 23.27
CA PHE A 11 22.62 21.54 22.66
C PHE A 11 22.44 20.26 21.85
N ALA A 12 21.93 19.21 22.51
CA ALA A 12 21.34 18.08 21.83
C ALA A 12 20.11 18.58 21.09
N VAL A 13 20.25 18.83 19.78
CA VAL A 13 19.11 19.04 18.89
C VAL A 13 18.39 17.70 18.82
N VAL A 14 17.35 17.57 19.64
CA VAL A 14 16.37 16.49 19.55
C VAL A 14 15.72 16.62 18.19
N ALA A 15 16.13 15.77 17.25
CA ALA A 15 15.44 15.63 15.99
C ALA A 15 13.98 15.26 16.30
N PRO A 16 12.97 15.99 15.81
CA PRO A 16 11.62 15.48 15.84
C PRO A 16 11.59 14.29 14.89
N LEU A 17 11.56 13.08 15.47
CA LEU A 17 11.02 11.90 14.82
C LEU A 17 9.55 12.21 14.51
N ALA A 18 9.33 12.88 13.38
CA ALA A 18 8.04 12.89 12.73
C ALA A 18 7.83 11.47 12.17
N CYS A 19 7.54 10.52 13.07
CA CYS A 19 6.79 9.33 12.71
C CYS A 19 5.37 9.79 12.38
N ALA A 20 5.21 10.39 11.20
CA ALA A 20 3.95 10.30 10.49
C ALA A 20 3.81 8.82 10.12
N ALA A 21 3.25 8.04 11.04
CA ALA A 21 2.77 6.70 10.75
C ALA A 21 1.25 6.77 10.59
N PRO A 22 0.71 7.12 9.42
CA PRO A 22 -0.63 6.69 9.03
C PRO A 22 -0.44 5.28 8.41
N VAL A 23 -1.30 4.28 8.56
CA VAL A 23 -2.75 4.22 8.69
C VAL A 23 -3.07 2.89 9.38
N THR A 24 -3.96 2.89 10.37
CA THR A 24 -4.57 1.66 10.88
C THR A 24 -5.56 1.10 9.84
N TYR A 25 -5.07 0.37 8.85
CA TYR A 25 -5.93 -0.41 7.97
C TYR A 25 -6.51 -1.59 8.78
N HIS A 26 -7.84 -1.75 8.79
CA HIS A 26 -8.55 -2.66 9.70
C HIS A 26 -8.33 -4.16 9.41
N HIS A 27 -7.61 -4.54 8.35
CA HIS A 27 -7.17 -5.91 8.10
C HIS A 27 -5.76 -6.13 8.65
N ALA A 28 -5.68 -6.17 9.98
CA ALA A 28 -4.42 -6.04 10.72
C ALA A 28 -3.39 -7.15 10.46
N LYS A 29 -3.78 -8.35 10.01
CA LYS A 29 -2.83 -9.46 9.81
C LYS A 29 -2.09 -9.35 8.48
N ASP A 30 -2.84 -9.32 7.38
CA ASP A 30 -2.28 -9.26 6.01
C ASP A 30 -1.52 -7.93 5.82
N PHE A 31 -2.07 -6.82 6.33
CA PHE A 31 -1.39 -5.51 6.31
C PHE A 31 -0.07 -5.55 7.09
N ARG A 32 -0.08 -6.02 8.35
CA ARG A 32 1.13 -6.05 9.18
C ARG A 32 2.21 -6.96 8.60
N GLU A 33 1.83 -8.09 8.00
CA GLU A 33 2.78 -8.99 7.35
C GLU A 33 3.50 -8.33 6.19
N LEU A 34 2.77 -7.59 5.34
CA LEU A 34 3.36 -6.82 4.24
C LEU A 34 4.33 -5.75 4.75
N ILE A 35 3.94 -4.96 5.77
CA ILE A 35 4.85 -3.96 6.36
C ILE A 35 6.12 -4.60 6.93
N VAL A 36 6.01 -5.75 7.60
CA VAL A 36 7.16 -6.48 8.16
C VAL A 36 8.10 -6.98 7.06
N ARG A 37 7.56 -7.30 5.88
CA ARG A 37 8.35 -7.68 4.70
C ARG A 37 9.04 -6.50 4.00
N GLY A 38 8.81 -5.27 4.47
CA GLY A 38 9.43 -4.06 3.95
C GLY A 38 8.52 -3.23 3.05
N GLU A 39 7.25 -3.61 2.91
CA GLU A 39 6.30 -2.86 2.08
C GLU A 39 6.01 -1.47 2.64
N ARG A 40 5.84 -0.51 1.75
CA ARG A 40 5.41 0.84 2.13
C ARG A 40 3.94 0.80 2.60
N PRO A 41 3.57 1.51 3.68
CA PRO A 41 2.21 1.50 4.22
C PRO A 41 1.10 1.76 3.20
N GLU A 42 1.34 2.68 2.26
CA GLU A 42 0.36 3.05 1.24
C GLU A 42 0.14 1.93 0.22
N ILE A 43 1.22 1.23 -0.15
CA ILE A 43 1.19 0.09 -1.08
C ILE A 43 0.51 -1.09 -0.41
N ALA A 44 0.92 -1.42 0.83
CA ALA A 44 0.31 -2.50 1.60
C ALA A 44 -1.19 -2.27 1.82
N SER A 45 -1.61 -1.04 2.13
CA SER A 45 -3.04 -0.67 2.26
C SER A 45 -3.81 -0.98 0.96
N CYS A 46 -3.26 -0.60 -0.20
CA CYS A 46 -3.83 -0.89 -1.50
C CYS A 46 -3.90 -2.40 -1.79
N MET A 47 -2.83 -3.16 -1.52
CA MET A 47 -2.78 -4.61 -1.75
C MET A 47 -3.84 -5.35 -0.93
N VAL A 48 -4.00 -4.99 0.35
CA VAL A 48 -5.00 -5.62 1.20
C VAL A 48 -6.41 -5.22 0.76
N ALA A 49 -6.63 -3.94 0.45
CA ALA A 49 -7.91 -3.49 -0.10
C ALA A 49 -8.26 -4.23 -1.41
N ALA A 50 -7.27 -4.53 -2.25
CA ALA A 50 -7.46 -5.28 -3.49
C ALA A 50 -7.81 -6.75 -3.24
N LEU A 51 -7.16 -7.40 -2.27
CA LEU A 51 -7.55 -8.74 -1.82
C LEU A 51 -9.00 -8.76 -1.34
N ASP A 52 -9.40 -7.80 -0.51
CA ASP A 52 -10.76 -7.72 0.01
C ASP A 52 -11.79 -7.39 -1.08
N HIS A 53 -11.41 -6.54 -2.05
CA HIS A 53 -12.21 -6.30 -3.24
C HIS A 53 -12.46 -7.60 -4.01
N VAL A 54 -11.42 -8.39 -4.29
CA VAL A 54 -11.55 -9.66 -5.02
C VAL A 54 -12.35 -10.70 -4.25
N ARG A 55 -12.20 -10.80 -2.92
CA ARG A 55 -13.02 -11.70 -2.08
C ARG A 55 -14.52 -11.41 -2.25
N ARG A 56 -14.90 -10.13 -2.34
CA ARG A 56 -16.29 -9.67 -2.51
C ARG A 56 -16.78 -9.62 -3.97
N ASN A 57 -15.87 -9.68 -4.95
CA ASN A 57 -16.20 -9.55 -6.37
C ASN A 57 -16.70 -10.88 -6.95
N GLU A 58 -17.75 -10.84 -7.78
CA GLU A 58 -18.31 -12.04 -8.42
C GLU A 58 -17.46 -12.54 -9.62
N LYS A 59 -16.63 -11.67 -10.22
CA LYS A 59 -15.81 -11.99 -11.38
C LYS A 59 -14.56 -12.79 -11.03
N PHE A 60 -13.93 -12.48 -9.90
CA PHE A 60 -12.62 -13.04 -9.52
C PHE A 60 -12.72 -13.85 -8.22
N SER A 61 -11.92 -14.91 -8.13
CA SER A 61 -11.87 -15.80 -6.96
C SER A 61 -10.60 -15.61 -6.13
N ALA A 62 -9.52 -15.13 -6.74
CA ALA A 62 -8.25 -14.88 -6.07
C ALA A 62 -7.45 -13.77 -6.79
N LEU A 63 -6.51 -13.17 -6.07
CA LEU A 63 -5.55 -12.20 -6.57
C LEU A 63 -4.16 -12.61 -6.07
N ARG A 64 -3.15 -12.47 -6.91
CA ARG A 64 -1.74 -12.62 -6.55
C ARG A 64 -0.91 -11.60 -7.32
N TRP A 65 0.32 -11.40 -6.90
CA TRP A 65 1.30 -10.52 -7.54
C TRP A 65 2.68 -11.17 -7.37
N ASN A 66 3.65 -10.76 -8.18
CA ASN A 66 5.03 -11.20 -7.97
C ASN A 66 5.62 -10.47 -6.76
N ASP A 67 6.60 -11.09 -6.11
CA ASP A 67 7.27 -10.48 -4.95
C ASP A 67 7.94 -9.13 -5.32
N ASP A 68 8.31 -8.93 -6.59
CA ASP A 68 8.91 -7.68 -7.09
C ASP A 68 7.86 -6.65 -7.58
N ASP A 69 6.59 -7.03 -7.74
CA ASP A 69 5.58 -6.13 -8.33
C ASP A 69 5.25 -4.96 -7.41
N SER A 70 5.37 -5.14 -6.09
CA SER A 70 5.21 -4.07 -5.10
C SER A 70 6.34 -3.05 -5.15
N ASP A 71 7.57 -3.48 -5.42
CA ASP A 71 8.72 -2.59 -5.66
C ASP A 71 8.52 -1.74 -6.93
N THR A 72 7.78 -2.26 -7.90
CA THR A 72 7.43 -1.52 -9.13
C THR A 72 6.13 -0.71 -9.02
N ALA A 73 5.47 -0.73 -7.85
CA ALA A 73 4.22 -0.01 -7.67
C ALA A 73 4.42 1.50 -7.82
N ILE A 74 3.57 2.11 -8.64
CA ILE A 74 3.59 3.56 -8.86
C ILE A 74 2.67 4.20 -7.85
N MET A 75 3.26 4.94 -6.90
CA MET A 75 2.52 5.79 -5.98
C MET A 75 2.55 7.24 -6.44
N ARG A 76 1.39 7.91 -6.44
CA ARG A 76 1.29 9.36 -6.60
C ARG A 76 0.49 9.96 -5.46
N GLU A 77 0.90 11.13 -5.02
CA GLU A 77 0.19 11.90 -4.02
C GLU A 77 -0.12 13.28 -4.61
N SER A 78 -1.34 13.77 -4.40
CA SER A 78 -1.77 15.09 -4.81
C SER A 78 -2.71 15.69 -3.78
N GLU A 79 -2.76 17.01 -3.71
CA GLU A 79 -3.72 17.71 -2.85
C GLU A 79 -4.82 18.31 -3.73
N THR A 80 -6.09 18.00 -3.42
CA THR A 80 -7.24 18.52 -4.16
C THR A 80 -8.30 19.01 -3.18
N GLY A 81 -8.55 20.32 -3.18
CA GLY A 81 -9.58 20.93 -2.34
C GLY A 81 -9.33 20.79 -0.84
N GLY A 82 -8.06 20.78 -0.40
CA GLY A 82 -7.67 20.58 1.00
C GLY A 82 -7.71 19.12 1.46
N HIS A 83 -7.85 18.17 0.53
CA HIS A 83 -7.79 16.74 0.80
C HIS A 83 -6.57 16.13 0.15
N LEU A 84 -5.96 15.20 0.86
CA LEU A 84 -4.85 14.42 0.33
C LEU A 84 -5.40 13.26 -0.50
N LEU A 85 -5.02 13.17 -1.77
CA LEU A 85 -5.36 12.05 -2.64
C LEU A 85 -4.10 11.24 -2.88
N ARG A 86 -4.15 9.96 -2.53
CA ARG A 86 -3.10 8.99 -2.83
C ARG A 86 -3.60 8.00 -3.86
N SER A 87 -2.83 7.79 -4.92
CA SER A 87 -3.08 6.74 -5.90
C SER A 87 -1.93 5.74 -5.92
N VAL A 88 -2.26 4.46 -5.97
CA VAL A 88 -1.30 3.35 -6.06
C VAL A 88 -1.71 2.45 -7.22
N HIS A 89 -0.73 2.14 -8.07
CA HIS A 89 -0.92 1.31 -9.25
C HIS A 89 0.12 0.20 -9.29
N PHE A 90 -0.30 -1.04 -9.46
CA PHE A 90 0.62 -2.17 -9.63
C PHE A 90 0.02 -3.28 -10.49
N LYS A 91 0.88 -4.14 -11.03
CA LYS A 91 0.47 -5.30 -11.81
C LYS A 91 0.21 -6.49 -10.91
N ALA A 92 -0.81 -7.25 -11.23
CA ALA A 92 -1.19 -8.45 -10.50
C ALA A 92 -1.75 -9.49 -11.48
N GLU A 93 -2.03 -10.67 -10.96
CA GLU A 93 -2.81 -11.70 -11.64
C GLU A 93 -4.06 -11.98 -10.84
N ALA A 94 -5.21 -11.97 -11.52
CA ALA A 94 -6.49 -12.34 -10.94
C ALA A 94 -6.94 -13.69 -11.50
N ARG A 95 -7.49 -14.54 -10.64
CA ARG A 95 -8.08 -15.82 -11.02
C ARG A 95 -9.56 -15.62 -11.25
N ASP A 96 -10.06 -15.99 -12.42
CA ASP A 96 -11.48 -15.91 -12.70
C ASP A 96 -12.30 -16.81 -11.76
N ARG A 97 -13.54 -16.41 -11.47
CA ARG A 97 -14.50 -17.18 -10.68
C ARG A 97 -15.40 -18.05 -11.57
N ASN A 98 -15.28 -17.96 -12.90
CA ASN A 98 -16.18 -18.63 -13.84
C ASN A 98 -16.33 -20.13 -13.55
N GLY A 99 -17.48 -20.51 -12.99
CA GLY A 99 -17.87 -21.88 -12.63
C GLY A 99 -18.14 -22.83 -13.81
N ALA A 100 -17.64 -22.51 -15.01
CA ALA A 100 -17.88 -23.27 -16.25
C ALA A 100 -16.61 -23.66 -17.02
N SER A 101 -15.45 -23.07 -16.70
CA SER A 101 -14.17 -23.50 -17.28
C SER A 101 -13.51 -24.50 -16.34
N LEU A 102 -13.25 -25.72 -16.80
CA LEU A 102 -12.49 -26.74 -16.05
C LEU A 102 -11.04 -26.32 -15.76
N PHE A 103 -10.60 -25.17 -16.27
CA PHE A 103 -9.30 -24.60 -16.03
C PHE A 103 -9.44 -23.23 -15.37
N ASP A 104 -8.99 -23.15 -14.12
CA ASP A 104 -8.75 -21.91 -13.40
C ASP A 104 -7.64 -21.13 -14.12
N THR A 105 -8.01 -20.14 -14.92
CA THR A 105 -7.03 -19.31 -15.63
C THR A 105 -6.71 -18.07 -14.81
N TRP A 106 -5.42 -17.86 -14.55
CA TRP A 106 -4.90 -16.59 -14.06
C TRP A 106 -4.75 -15.63 -15.24
N GLN A 107 -5.26 -14.42 -15.10
CA GLN A 107 -5.11 -13.36 -16.09
C GLN A 107 -4.41 -12.14 -15.48
N GLN A 108 -3.59 -11.47 -16.28
CA GLN A 108 -2.91 -10.27 -15.85
C GLN A 108 -3.91 -9.11 -15.73
N VAL A 109 -3.87 -8.43 -14.59
CA VAL A 109 -4.70 -7.28 -14.28
C VAL A 109 -3.82 -6.15 -13.73
N GLU A 110 -4.30 -4.94 -13.87
CA GLU A 110 -3.73 -3.78 -13.20
C GLU A 110 -4.64 -3.38 -12.04
N VAL A 111 -4.06 -3.27 -10.85
CA VAL A 111 -4.74 -2.81 -9.64
C VAL A 111 -4.54 -1.31 -9.53
N HIS A 112 -5.65 -0.59 -9.40
CA HIS A 112 -5.67 0.85 -9.21
C HIS A 112 -6.39 1.16 -7.90
N CYS A 113 -5.67 1.68 -6.91
CA CYS A 113 -6.27 2.17 -5.67
C CYS A 113 -6.24 3.69 -5.62
N GLU A 114 -7.33 4.28 -5.17
CA GLU A 114 -7.41 5.70 -4.82
C GLU A 114 -7.87 5.83 -3.37
N GLN A 115 -7.11 6.55 -2.56
CA GLN A 115 -7.42 6.84 -1.16
C GLN A 115 -7.49 8.34 -0.97
N ARG A 116 -8.59 8.81 -0.38
CA ARG A 116 -8.76 10.21 0.04
C ARG A 116 -8.54 10.31 1.54
N ASP A 117 -7.64 11.20 1.94
CA ASP A 117 -7.17 11.42 3.30
C ASP A 117 -6.73 10.10 3.97
N GLU A 118 -7.39 9.71 5.06
CA GLU A 118 -7.17 8.47 5.81
C GLU A 118 -8.31 7.45 5.62
N GLY A 119 -9.19 7.67 4.63
CA GLY A 119 -10.33 6.79 4.36
C GLY A 119 -9.95 5.43 3.77
N GLU A 120 -10.94 4.57 3.50
CA GLU A 120 -10.71 3.29 2.84
C GLU A 120 -10.31 3.50 1.35
N PRO A 121 -9.29 2.78 0.85
CA PRO A 121 -8.94 2.82 -0.57
C PRO A 121 -10.07 2.26 -1.44
N THR A 122 -10.45 3.01 -2.47
CA THR A 122 -11.32 2.51 -3.53
C THR A 122 -10.48 1.76 -4.54
N VAL A 123 -10.84 0.51 -4.84
CA VAL A 123 -10.08 -0.37 -5.74
C VAL A 123 -10.81 -0.55 -7.07
N LYS A 124 -10.06 -0.46 -8.16
CA LYS A 124 -10.48 -0.84 -9.51
C LYS A 124 -9.48 -1.85 -10.09
N LEU A 125 -10.00 -2.86 -10.76
CA LEU A 125 -9.22 -3.89 -11.47
C LEU A 125 -9.47 -3.72 -12.96
N ALA A 126 -8.42 -3.40 -13.72
CA ALA A 126 -8.48 -3.35 -15.17
C ALA A 126 -7.81 -4.60 -15.74
N ALA A 127 -8.46 -5.30 -16.67
CA ALA A 127 -7.79 -6.38 -17.41
C ALA A 127 -6.68 -5.77 -18.26
N HIS A 128 -5.48 -6.33 -18.21
CA HIS A 128 -4.42 -5.87 -19.09
C HIS A 128 -4.76 -6.34 -20.51
N ALA A 129 -5.09 -5.41 -21.41
CA ALA A 129 -5.16 -5.74 -22.82
C ALA A 129 -3.75 -6.17 -23.26
N SER A 130 -3.61 -7.45 -23.62
CA SER A 130 -2.41 -8.04 -24.21
C SER A 130 -2.25 -7.59 -25.66
#